data_AF-A0A4Q0SHE7-F1
#
_entry.id   AF-A0A4Q0SHE7-F1
#
_cell.length_a   1.000
_cell.length_b   1.000
_cell.length_c   1.000
_cell.angle_alpha   90.00
_cell.angle_beta   90.00
_cell.angle_gamma   90.00
#
_symmetry.space_group_name_H-M   'P 1'
#
loop_
_entity.id
_entity.type
_entity.pdbx_description
1 polymer ?
#
loop_
_entity_poly.entity_id
_entity_poly.type
_entity_poly.pdbx_seq_one_letter_code
_entity_poly.pdbx_strand_id
1 'polypeptide(L)'
;MTEYLLRFIAGGVIVSAFAILGDMLKPKSFAGLLGAAPSVALATLSIAVVQHGPKYAAAESWTMIYGAIALACYSVAVCQLLIRFHLSALPATIAAFAVWLVVAFGLLAGFGGAA
;
A
#
# COMPACT_ATOMS: atom_id res chain seq x y z
N MET A 1 -14.47 17.47 -10.44
CA MET A 1 -13.65 18.36 -9.57
C MET A 1 -13.99 18.17 -8.10
N THR A 2 -15.26 18.25 -7.69
CA THR A 2 -15.70 18.07 -6.29
C THR A 2 -15.27 16.72 -5.69
N GLU A 3 -15.29 15.65 -6.49
CA GLU A 3 -14.87 14.30 -6.09
C GLU A 3 -13.38 14.20 -5.73
N TYR A 4 -12.50 14.82 -6.51
CA TYR A 4 -11.06 14.86 -6.22
C TYR A 4 -10.76 15.69 -4.97
N LEU A 5 -11.51 16.78 -4.77
CA LEU A 5 -11.41 17.60 -3.56
C LEU A 5 -11.86 16.81 -2.33
N LEU A 6 -12.95 16.03 -2.43
CA LEU A 6 -13.44 15.18 -1.35
C LEU A 6 -12.43 14.08 -1.00
N ARG A 7 -11.86 13.41 -2.00
CA ARG A 7 -10.79 12.41 -1.84
C ARG A 7 -9.55 13.01 -1.17
N PHE A 8 -9.16 14.22 -1.60
CA PHE A 8 -8.01 14.92 -1.05
C PHE A 8 -8.22 15.27 0.44
N ILE A 9 -9.37 15.85 0.79
CA ILE A 9 -9.68 16.24 2.17
C ILE A 9 -9.87 15.01 3.05
N ALA A 10 -10.68 14.04 2.62
CA ALA A 10 -10.91 12.82 3.39
C ALA A 10 -9.61 12.03 3.59
N GLY A 11 -8.83 11.83 2.53
CA GLY A 11 -7.53 11.19 2.60
C GLY A 11 -6.56 11.95 3.51
N GLY A 12 -6.46 13.27 3.37
CA GLY A 12 -5.57 14.12 4.17
C GLY A 12 -5.94 14.15 5.66
N VAL A 13 -7.23 14.19 5.99
CA VAL A 13 -7.72 14.14 7.38
C VAL A 13 -7.41 12.79 8.01
N ILE A 14 -7.66 11.69 7.29
CA ILE A 14 -7.39 10.35 7.78
C ILE A 14 -5.88 10.12 7.96
N VAL A 15 -5.05 10.54 6.99
CA VAL A 15 -3.57 10.48 7.11
C VAL A 15 -3.08 11.27 8.33
N SER A 16 -3.59 12.48 8.53
CA SER A 16 -3.24 13.29 9.71
C SER A 16 -3.65 12.62 11.02
N ALA A 17 -4.84 12.02 11.08
CA ALA A 17 -5.33 11.30 12.25
C ALA A 17 -4.46 10.07 12.58
N PHE A 18 -4.09 9.27 11.57
CA PHE A 18 -3.21 8.11 11.75
C PHE A 18 -1.79 8.51 12.13
N ALA A 19 -1.27 9.64 11.64
CA ALA A 19 0.03 10.18 12.04
C ALA A 19 0.02 10.62 13.52
N ILE A 20 -1.02 11.35 13.96
CA ILE A 20 -1.18 11.77 15.36
C ILE A 20 -1.32 10.55 16.27
N LEU A 21 -2.19 9.60 15.94
CA LEU A 21 -2.36 8.36 16.71
C LEU A 21 -1.06 7.53 16.75
N GLY A 22 -0.36 7.45 15.62
CA GLY A 22 0.93 6.78 15.52
C GLY A 22 1.98 7.37 16.47
N ASP A 23 2.05 8.70 16.57
CA ASP A 23 3.02 9.37 17.43
C ASP A 23 2.63 9.30 18.92
N MET A 24 1.33 9.25 19.23
CA MET A 24 0.82 9.13 20.60
C MET A 24 0.98 7.72 21.20
N LEU A 25 1.05 6.67 20.39
CA LEU A 25 1.13 5.28 20.87
C LEU A 25 2.59 4.86 21.14
N LYS A 26 2.85 4.38 22.37
CA LYS A 26 4.09 3.67 22.70
C LYS A 26 3.84 2.17 22.65
N PRO A 27 4.74 1.36 22.04
CA PRO A 27 6.05 1.70 21.47
C PRO A 27 6.03 2.43 20.11
N LYS A 28 7.08 3.24 19.84
CA LYS A 28 7.23 4.03 18.59
C LYS A 28 7.22 3.22 17.29
N SER A 29 7.33 1.89 17.34
CA SER A 29 7.13 1.03 16.17
C SER A 29 5.71 1.12 15.60
N PHE A 30 4.71 1.46 16.43
CA PHE A 30 3.33 1.66 15.96
C PHE A 30 3.18 2.92 15.09
N ALA A 31 4.02 3.95 15.30
CA ALA A 31 4.05 5.12 14.44
C ALA A 31 4.39 4.78 12.98
N GLY A 32 5.35 3.86 12.79
CA GLY A 32 5.70 3.35 11.46
C GLY A 32 4.58 2.52 10.83
N LEU A 33 3.92 1.66 11.63
CA LEU A 33 2.82 0.81 11.15
C LEU A 33 1.56 1.61 10.80
N LEU A 34 1.20 2.60 11.62
CA LEU A 34 0.05 3.48 11.41
C LEU A 34 0.33 4.57 10.35
N GLY A 35 1.57 5.04 10.24
CA GLY A 35 2.00 5.91 9.14
C GLY A 35 2.03 5.20 7.78
N ALA A 36 2.31 3.89 7.77
CA ALA A 36 2.18 3.04 6.60
C ALA A 36 0.74 2.55 6.35
N ALA A 37 -0.21 2.88 7.24
CA ALA A 37 -1.59 2.45 7.08
C ALA A 37 -2.17 2.99 5.76
N PRO A 38 -2.93 2.18 5.01
CA PRO A 38 -3.42 2.53 3.68
C PRO A 38 -4.65 3.44 3.79
N SER A 39 -4.55 4.52 4.57
CA SER A 39 -5.58 5.50 4.89
C SER A 39 -6.25 6.09 3.64
N VAL A 40 -5.44 6.43 2.64
CA VAL A 40 -5.92 6.96 1.36
C VAL A 40 -6.65 5.88 0.56
N ALA A 41 -6.20 4.63 0.64
CA ALA A 41 -6.87 3.51 -0.01
C ALA A 41 -8.22 3.21 0.65
N LEU A 42 -8.30 3.22 1.99
CA LEU A 42 -9.57 3.06 2.73
C LEU A 42 -10.59 4.16 2.38
N ALA A 43 -10.14 5.42 2.32
CA ALA A 43 -10.98 6.53 1.90
C ALA A 43 -11.49 6.35 0.46
N THR A 44 -10.59 5.94 -0.45
CA THR A 44 -10.92 5.71 -1.86
C THR A 44 -11.88 4.54 -2.02
N LEU A 45 -11.67 3.43 -1.30
CA LEU A 45 -12.54 2.26 -1.34
C LEU A 45 -13.93 2.58 -0.79
N SER A 46 -14.01 3.38 0.27
CA SER A 46 -15.29 3.85 0.84
C SER A 46 -16.08 4.69 -0.18
N ILE A 47 -15.40 5.59 -0.89
CA ILE A 47 -16.00 6.38 -1.97
C ILE A 47 -16.41 5.47 -3.14
N ALA A 48 -15.58 4.48 -3.49
CA ALA A 48 -15.87 3.53 -4.56
C ALA A 48 -17.13 2.69 -4.27
N VAL A 49 -17.32 2.23 -3.03
CA VAL A 49 -18.54 1.54 -2.60
C VAL A 49 -19.78 2.42 -2.79
N VAL A 50 -19.71 3.69 -2.37
CA VAL A 50 -20.84 4.61 -2.44
C VAL A 50 -21.20 4.99 -3.88
N GLN A 51 -20.21 5.16 -4.75
CA GLN A 51 -20.42 5.68 -6.12
C GLN A 51 -20.62 4.58 -7.17
N HIS A 52 -19.85 3.50 -7.09
CA HIS A 52 -19.77 2.47 -8.14
C HIS A 52 -20.36 1.13 -7.66
N GLY A 53 -20.76 1.04 -6.39
CA GLY A 53 -21.36 -0.14 -5.78
C GLY A 53 -20.34 -1.16 -5.28
N PRO A 54 -20.83 -2.18 -4.54
CA PRO A 54 -19.97 -3.12 -3.81
C PRO A 54 -19.17 -4.06 -4.73
N LYS A 55 -19.69 -4.37 -5.93
CA LYS A 55 -18.97 -5.24 -6.88
C LYS A 55 -17.71 -4.58 -7.43
N TYR A 56 -17.77 -3.29 -7.76
CA TYR A 56 -16.62 -2.53 -8.20
C TYR A 56 -15.57 -2.40 -7.09
N ALA A 57 -16.00 -2.09 -5.87
CA ALA A 57 -15.11 -2.02 -4.72
C ALA A 57 -14.44 -3.37 -4.37
N ALA A 58 -15.12 -4.50 -4.62
CA ALA A 58 -14.55 -5.83 -4.46
C ALA A 58 -13.44 -6.12 -5.50
N ALA A 59 -13.62 -5.72 -6.75
CA ALA A 59 -12.56 -5.86 -7.77
C ALA A 59 -11.33 -5.01 -7.41
N GLU A 60 -11.53 -3.77 -6.97
CA GLU A 60 -10.46 -2.88 -6.52
C GLU A 60 -9.73 -3.39 -5.26
N SER A 61 -10.43 -4.07 -4.34
CA SER A 61 -9.78 -4.62 -3.15
C SER A 61 -8.85 -5.79 -3.47
N TRP A 62 -9.16 -6.60 -4.49
CA TRP A 62 -8.27 -7.67 -4.97
C TRP A 62 -6.94 -7.12 -5.50
N THR A 63 -6.97 -6.04 -6.28
CA THR A 63 -5.74 -5.42 -6.81
C THR A 63 -4.91 -4.79 -5.69
N MET A 64 -5.54 -4.25 -4.65
CA MET A 64 -4.86 -3.79 -3.43
C MET A 64 -4.15 -4.93 -2.68
N ILE A 65 -4.77 -6.12 -2.60
CA ILE A 65 -4.16 -7.30 -1.98
C ILE A 65 -2.91 -7.74 -2.76
N TYR A 66 -2.97 -7.77 -4.09
CA TYR A 66 -1.79 -8.10 -4.91
C TYR A 66 -0.64 -7.10 -4.70
N GLY A 67 -0.96 -5.80 -4.62
CA GLY A 67 0.02 -4.76 -4.29
C GLY A 67 0.65 -4.95 -2.91
N ALA A 68 -0.15 -5.36 -1.91
CA ALA A 68 0.34 -5.63 -0.56
C ALA A 68 1.29 -6.84 -0.51
N ILE A 69 0.96 -7.93 -1.21
CA ILE A 69 1.83 -9.11 -1.32
C ILE A 69 3.15 -8.74 -2.01
N ALA A 70 3.08 -7.98 -3.10
CA ALA A 70 4.27 -7.50 -3.79
C ALA A 70 5.17 -6.64 -2.88
N LEU A 71 4.58 -5.73 -2.09
CA LEU A 71 5.32 -4.88 -1.15
C LEU A 71 5.98 -5.69 -0.02
N ALA A 72 5.33 -6.75 0.45
CA ALA A 72 5.93 -7.68 1.40
C ALA A 72 7.16 -8.39 0.80
N CYS A 73 7.04 -8.91 -0.42
CA CYS A 73 8.17 -9.52 -1.14
C CYS A 73 9.32 -8.53 -1.37
N TYR A 74 9.01 -7.29 -1.77
CA TYR A 74 9.99 -6.21 -1.88
C TYR A 74 10.73 -5.98 -0.57
N SER A 75 9.98 -5.86 0.53
CA SER A 75 10.56 -5.58 1.85
C SER A 75 11.50 -6.68 2.32
N VAL A 76 11.13 -7.95 2.08
CA VAL A 76 12.00 -9.10 2.34
C VAL A 76 13.23 -9.08 1.45
N ALA A 77 13.08 -8.81 0.15
CA ALA A 77 14.20 -8.75 -0.79
C ALA A 77 15.21 -7.66 -0.42
N VAL A 78 14.75 -6.44 -0.10
CA VAL A 78 15.61 -5.35 0.39
C VAL A 78 16.34 -5.76 1.65
N CYS A 79 15.63 -6.35 2.62
CA CYS A 79 16.23 -6.80 3.88
C CYS A 79 17.35 -7.84 3.64
N GLN A 80 17.11 -8.81 2.75
CA GLN A 80 18.11 -9.81 2.38
C GLN A 80 19.30 -9.21 1.62
N LEU A 81 19.07 -8.29 0.67
CA LEU A 81 20.14 -7.62 -0.08
C LEU A 81 21.04 -6.77 0.82
N LEU A 82 20.46 -6.10 1.81
CA LEU A 82 21.19 -5.27 2.77
C LEU A 82 21.96 -6.12 3.79
N ILE A 83 21.32 -7.13 4.39
CA ILE A 83 21.90 -7.90 5.50
C ILE A 83 22.83 -9.00 5.00
N ARG A 84 22.47 -9.70 3.93
CA ARG A 84 23.20 -10.88 3.46
C ARG A 84 24.26 -10.56 2.42
N PHE A 85 23.97 -9.60 1.54
CA PHE A 85 24.87 -9.23 0.44
C PHE A 85 25.64 -7.93 0.71
N HIS A 86 25.39 -7.27 1.85
CA HIS A 86 26.04 -6.03 2.27
C HIS A 86 26.05 -4.94 1.18
N LEU A 87 25.03 -4.92 0.34
CA LEU A 87 24.89 -3.91 -0.70
C LEU A 87 24.54 -2.56 -0.06
N SER A 88 24.93 -1.48 -0.72
CA SER A 88 24.47 -0.15 -0.33
C SER A 88 22.96 0.00 -0.60
N ALA A 89 22.31 0.91 0.12
CA ALA A 89 20.85 1.05 0.08
C ALA A 89 20.29 1.31 -1.32
N LEU A 90 21.01 2.06 -2.15
CA LEU A 90 20.56 2.49 -3.47
C LEU A 90 20.47 1.32 -4.48
N PRO A 91 21.50 0.49 -4.71
CA PRO A 91 21.37 -0.69 -5.57
C PRO A 91 20.41 -1.74 -4.99
N ALA A 92 20.33 -1.90 -3.67
CA ALA A 92 19.41 -2.85 -3.05
C ALA A 92 17.94 -2.51 -3.32
N THR A 93 17.55 -1.24 -3.21
CA THR A 93 16.17 -0.81 -3.48
C THR A 93 15.83 -0.86 -4.97
N ILE A 94 16.75 -0.45 -5.86
CA ILE A 94 16.55 -0.55 -7.32
C ILE A 94 16.36 -2.01 -7.75
N ALA A 95 17.20 -2.93 -7.26
CA ALA A 95 17.08 -4.35 -7.59
C ALA A 95 15.79 -4.96 -7.04
N ALA A 96 15.43 -4.64 -5.79
CA ALA A 96 14.19 -5.12 -5.20
C ALA A 96 12.95 -4.57 -5.91
N PHE A 97 13.03 -3.38 -6.52
CA PHE A 97 11.92 -2.81 -7.29
C PHE A 97 11.51 -3.71 -8.46
N ALA A 98 12.46 -4.39 -9.10
CA ALA A 98 12.15 -5.40 -10.11
C ALA A 98 11.35 -6.57 -9.53
N VAL A 99 11.70 -7.05 -8.33
CA VAL A 99 10.94 -8.09 -7.62
C VAL A 99 9.51 -7.64 -7.34
N TRP A 100 9.33 -6.39 -6.90
CA TRP A 100 8.02 -5.80 -6.67
C TRP A 100 7.15 -5.82 -7.93
N LEU A 101 7.67 -5.31 -9.07
CA LEU A 101 6.95 -5.29 -10.34
C LEU A 101 6.61 -6.71 -10.83
N VAL A 102 7.58 -7.63 -10.78
CA VAL A 102 7.37 -9.02 -11.20
C VAL A 102 6.27 -9.68 -10.40
N VAL A 103 6.25 -9.51 -9.07
CA VAL A 103 5.20 -10.11 -8.22
C VAL A 103 3.86 -9.42 -8.45
N ALA A 104 3.82 -8.09 -8.52
CA ALA A 104 2.57 -7.35 -8.74
C ALA A 104 1.91 -7.70 -10.07
N PHE A 105 2.67 -7.64 -11.17
CA PHE A 105 2.16 -7.98 -12.49
C PHE A 105 1.93 -9.48 -12.67
N GLY A 106 2.73 -10.34 -12.05
CA GLY A 106 2.52 -11.78 -12.06
C GLY A 106 1.20 -12.18 -11.39
N LEU A 107 0.91 -11.61 -10.22
CA LEU A 107 -0.36 -11.83 -9.52
C LEU A 107 -1.53 -11.21 -10.30
N LEU A 108 -1.36 -10.02 -10.86
CA LEU A 108 -2.40 -9.39 -11.68
C LEU A 108 -2.69 -10.18 -12.96
N ALA A 109 -1.67 -10.70 -13.65
CA ALA A 109 -1.87 -11.50 -14.86
C ALA A 109 -2.47 -12.88 -14.55
N GLY A 110 -2.08 -13.50 -13.42
CA GLY A 110 -2.56 -14.82 -13.02
C GLY A 110 -3.97 -14.81 -12.42
N PHE A 111 -4.30 -13.80 -11.61
CA PHE A 111 -5.55 -13.73 -10.85
C PHE A 111 -6.45 -12.55 -11.23
N GLY A 112 -5.93 -11.54 -11.92
CA GLY A 112 -6.73 -10.39 -12.39
C GLY A 112 -7.71 -10.73 -13.51
N GLY A 113 -7.57 -11.91 -14.15
CA GLY A 113 -8.60 -12.46 -15.05
C GLY A 113 -9.80 -13.09 -14.32
N ALA A 114 -9.75 -13.23 -12.99
CA ALA A 114 -10.80 -13.84 -12.16
C ALA A 114 -11.59 -12.82 -11.32
N ALA A 115 -11.32 -11.53 -11.48
CA ALA A 115 -12.00 -10.42 -10.80
C ALA A 115 -13.17 -9.86 -11.64
#